data_AF-A0A2H0C196-F1
#
_entry.id   AF-A0A2H0C196-F1
#
_cell.length_a   1.000
_cell.length_b   1.000
_cell.length_c   1.000
_cell.angle_alpha   90.00
_cell.angle_beta   90.00
_cell.angle_gamma   90.00
#
_symmetry.space_group_name_H-M   'P 1'
#
loop_
_entity.id
_entity.type
_entity.pdbx_description
1 polymer ?
#
loop_
_entity_poly.entity_id
_entity_poly.type
_entity_poly.pdbx_seq_one_letter_code
_entity_poly.pdbx_strand_id
1 'polypeptide(L)'
;NNFASQGGSINFSKTSVYGKIPKQGFTIRPIDIEKNPLEQESNWKKETTTEKIRYESTDKIIGSIYDLNSFSQDLAYAISFRSKNISGLPLRICVKSLYSRRCEIYDELSKNKDWNTDIFVLPPMNQGLGYKLDIGNISLSSISTINELSEIKIVPLPYYYLKGIHIEKPNFERKIEQIIPVNFTDFGFVKIINLPFDISDQSTITLNQAFEKGWIAFADGKILEHVKVNNWANGFKFNQASQSESVESGKTRTDSTGLTDSTDLTVYIIFWPQYLEFLGFGFLALTLIFILLYRPKINVDEKNN
;
A
#
# COMPACT_ATOMS: atom_id res chain seq x y z
N ASN A 1 -3.16 -11.17 -23.66
CA ASN A 1 -2.15 -10.63 -24.59
C ASN A 1 -2.79 -9.60 -25.49
N ASN A 2 -2.11 -8.46 -25.68
CA ASN A 2 -2.49 -7.25 -26.44
C ASN A 2 -3.17 -6.12 -25.63
N PHE A 3 -2.38 -5.51 -24.75
CA PHE A 3 -2.56 -4.12 -24.32
C PHE A 3 -1.32 -3.32 -24.73
N ALA A 4 -1.21 -2.99 -26.01
CA ALA A 4 -0.21 -2.08 -26.53
C ALA A 4 -0.76 -1.43 -27.80
N SER A 5 -1.41 -0.27 -27.66
CA SER A 5 -1.50 0.79 -28.69
C SER A 5 -2.64 1.76 -28.37
N GLN A 6 -2.47 2.61 -27.34
CA GLN A 6 -3.06 3.95 -27.41
C GLN A 6 -2.02 4.93 -26.87
N GLY A 7 -1.36 5.61 -27.81
CA GLY A 7 -0.38 6.65 -27.51
C GLY A 7 -1.09 7.85 -26.91
N GLY A 8 -1.01 7.99 -25.59
CA GLY A 8 -1.19 9.27 -24.94
C GLY A 8 -0.01 10.17 -25.33
N SER A 9 -0.28 11.28 -26.03
CA SER A 9 0.73 12.31 -26.24
C SER A 9 1.02 13.00 -24.90
N ILE A 10 2.24 12.83 -24.41
CA ILE A 10 2.72 13.58 -23.25
C ILE A 10 2.98 15.01 -23.74
N ASN A 11 2.07 15.94 -23.44
CA ASN A 11 2.26 17.35 -23.72
C ASN A 11 3.18 17.95 -22.66
N PHE A 12 4.43 18.21 -23.05
CA PHE A 12 5.42 18.83 -22.18
C PHE A 12 5.24 20.35 -22.15
N SER A 13 4.85 20.89 -20.99
CA SER A 13 4.93 22.33 -20.73
C SER A 13 6.40 22.77 -20.72
N LYS A 14 6.77 23.64 -21.68
CA LYS A 14 8.15 24.09 -21.93
C LYS A 14 8.66 25.21 -21.01
N THR A 15 7.97 25.53 -19.93
CA THR A 15 8.33 26.67 -19.06
C THR A 15 8.65 26.22 -17.65
N SER A 16 9.90 25.79 -17.44
CA SER A 16 10.53 25.77 -16.12
C SER A 16 10.82 27.21 -15.70
N VAL A 17 10.10 27.71 -14.70
CA VAL A 17 10.22 29.09 -14.16
C VAL A 17 11.50 29.29 -13.34
N TYR A 18 12.26 28.24 -13.03
CA TYR A 18 13.51 28.35 -12.29
C TYR A 18 14.72 28.05 -13.19
N GLY A 19 15.72 28.94 -13.08
CA GLY A 19 16.89 29.03 -13.95
C GLY A 19 17.70 27.74 -14.07
N LYS A 20 18.63 27.76 -15.04
CA LYS A 20 19.52 26.65 -15.42
C LYS A 20 19.96 25.82 -14.21
N ILE A 21 19.40 24.62 -14.08
CA ILE A 21 19.85 23.61 -13.12
C ILE A 21 21.33 23.35 -13.40
N PRO A 22 22.22 23.40 -12.39
CA PRO A 22 23.61 23.02 -12.59
C PRO A 22 23.67 21.58 -13.11
N LYS A 23 24.22 21.40 -14.32
CA LYS A 23 24.18 20.12 -15.04
C LYS A 23 25.08 19.03 -14.43
N GLN A 24 25.98 19.38 -13.52
CA GLN A 24 27.00 18.47 -13.03
C GLN A 24 26.60 17.89 -11.68
N GLY A 25 26.50 16.56 -11.63
CA GLY A 25 26.42 15.83 -10.38
C GLY A 25 27.74 15.93 -9.61
N PHE A 26 27.66 15.88 -8.29
CA PHE A 26 28.79 15.86 -7.38
C PHE A 26 29.03 14.42 -6.93
N THR A 27 30.27 13.95 -7.05
CA THR A 27 30.67 12.62 -6.57
C THR A 27 31.59 12.78 -5.37
N ILE A 28 31.24 12.13 -4.27
CA ILE A 28 32.04 12.04 -3.05
C ILE A 28 32.69 10.66 -3.06
N ARG A 29 34.02 10.66 -3.04
CA ARG A 29 34.81 9.42 -2.95
C ARG A 29 35.11 9.08 -1.50
N PRO A 30 35.42 7.82 -1.20
CA PRO A 30 35.82 7.35 0.13
C PRO A 30 36.87 8.25 0.82
N ILE A 31 37.91 8.63 0.09
CA ILE A 31 39.00 9.48 0.60
C ILE A 31 38.58 10.92 0.91
N ASP A 32 37.47 11.38 0.31
CA ASP A 32 36.93 12.71 0.57
C ASP A 32 36.19 12.73 1.92
N ILE A 33 35.67 11.57 2.35
CA ILE A 33 34.94 11.38 3.62
C ILE A 33 35.91 11.13 4.76
N GLU A 34 36.82 10.18 4.58
CA GLU A 34 37.77 9.77 5.62
C GLU A 34 39.19 9.85 5.09
N LYS A 35 40.04 10.62 5.77
CA LYS A 35 41.43 10.84 5.34
C LYS A 35 42.38 9.79 5.94
N ASN A 36 42.01 9.21 7.08
CA ASN A 36 42.81 8.20 7.73
C ASN A 36 42.60 6.84 7.03
N PRO A 37 43.68 6.19 6.54
CA PRO A 37 43.55 4.93 5.82
C PRO A 37 43.11 3.77 6.72
N LEU A 38 43.41 3.85 8.01
CA LEU A 38 43.03 2.85 9.00
C LEU A 38 42.81 3.51 10.36
N GLU A 39 41.65 3.26 10.95
CA GLU A 39 41.35 3.54 12.36
C GLU A 39 40.81 2.26 13.00
N GLN A 40 41.36 1.88 14.16
CA GLN A 40 41.02 0.60 14.78
C GLN A 40 41.12 0.67 16.31
N GLU A 41 40.19 -0.01 16.98
CA GLU A 41 40.28 -0.37 18.40
C GLU A 41 39.94 -1.87 18.56
N SER A 42 39.81 -2.36 19.79
CA SER A 42 39.59 -3.79 20.08
C SER A 42 38.30 -4.35 19.47
N ASN A 43 37.24 -3.54 19.37
CA ASN A 43 35.91 -3.97 18.95
C ASN A 43 35.40 -3.31 17.66
N TRP A 44 36.22 -2.52 16.97
CA TRP A 44 35.85 -1.94 15.69
C TRP A 44 37.06 -1.58 14.84
N LYS A 45 36.84 -1.48 13.54
CA LYS A 45 37.82 -1.14 12.53
C LYS A 45 37.15 -0.38 11.39
N LYS A 46 37.81 0.67 10.91
CA LYS A 46 37.44 1.44 9.73
C LYS A 46 38.65 1.50 8.80
N GLU A 47 38.52 0.93 7.62
CA GLU A 47 39.57 0.93 6.59
C GLU A 47 39.14 1.78 5.41
N THR A 48 39.96 2.75 5.02
CA THR A 48 39.67 3.63 3.88
C THR A 48 40.70 3.43 2.79
N THR A 49 40.23 3.11 1.60
CA THR A 49 41.01 3.09 0.36
C THR A 49 40.48 4.15 -0.60
N THR A 50 41.10 4.29 -1.77
CA THR A 50 40.59 5.15 -2.84
C THR A 50 39.25 4.67 -3.40
N GLU A 51 38.92 3.38 -3.24
CA GLU A 51 37.76 2.73 -3.86
C GLU A 51 36.62 2.49 -2.88
N LYS A 52 36.92 2.33 -1.59
CA LYS A 52 35.88 2.07 -0.57
C LYS A 52 36.30 2.46 0.84
N ILE A 53 35.30 2.66 1.69
CA ILE A 53 35.41 2.62 3.15
C ILE A 53 34.77 1.32 3.62
N ARG A 54 35.51 0.53 4.38
CA ARG A 54 35.01 -0.67 5.07
C ARG A 54 34.82 -0.34 6.55
N TYR A 55 33.61 -0.56 7.03
CA TYR A 55 33.22 -0.40 8.42
C TYR A 55 33.02 -1.79 9.03
N GLU A 56 33.64 -2.04 10.17
CA GLU A 56 33.50 -3.26 10.95
C GLU A 56 33.36 -2.89 12.42
N SER A 57 32.28 -3.32 13.07
CA SER A 57 32.07 -3.04 14.50
C SER A 57 31.34 -4.18 15.20
N THR A 58 31.65 -4.34 16.49
CA THR A 58 30.99 -5.24 17.43
C THR A 58 30.62 -4.45 18.69
N ASP A 59 29.35 -4.53 19.09
CA ASP A 59 28.76 -3.80 20.24
C ASP A 59 29.06 -2.29 20.24
N LYS A 60 29.09 -1.69 19.05
CA LYS A 60 29.47 -0.29 18.87
C LYS A 60 28.85 0.29 17.61
N ILE A 61 28.55 1.58 17.68
CA ILE A 61 28.21 2.41 16.54
C ILE A 61 29.47 3.16 16.12
N ILE A 62 29.90 2.96 14.88
CA ILE A 62 30.94 3.75 14.25
C ILE A 62 30.38 4.43 13.03
N GLY A 63 31.01 5.49 12.56
CA GLY A 63 30.48 6.21 11.41
C GLY A 63 31.46 7.18 10.81
N SER A 64 30.97 7.85 9.77
CA SER A 64 31.65 8.92 9.06
C SER A 64 30.69 10.08 8.85
N ILE A 65 31.24 11.29 8.79
CA ILE A 65 30.48 12.52 8.60
C ILE A 65 31.08 13.27 7.41
N TYR A 66 30.23 13.78 6.52
CA TYR A 66 30.66 14.63 5.42
C TYR A 66 29.80 15.90 5.34
N ASP A 67 30.45 17.06 5.32
CA ASP A 67 29.78 18.36 5.30
C ASP A 67 29.54 18.85 3.87
N LEU A 68 28.27 19.10 3.54
CA LEU A 68 27.80 19.64 2.28
C LEU A 68 27.42 21.11 2.44
N ASN A 69 28.34 21.92 2.97
CA ASN A 69 28.08 23.30 3.41
C ASN A 69 27.57 24.24 2.31
N SER A 70 27.87 23.95 1.04
CA SER A 70 27.51 24.80 -0.12
C SER A 70 26.22 24.39 -0.82
N PHE A 71 25.54 23.32 -0.37
CA PHE A 71 24.33 22.82 -1.03
C PHE A 71 23.12 23.67 -0.64
N SER A 72 22.50 24.34 -1.60
CA SER A 72 21.28 25.12 -1.35
C SER A 72 20.11 24.20 -1.03
N GLN A 73 19.35 24.53 0.02
CA GLN A 73 18.15 23.77 0.36
C GLN A 73 16.96 24.12 -0.55
N ASP A 74 17.06 25.17 -1.38
CA ASP A 74 16.04 25.55 -2.35
C ASP A 74 15.96 24.60 -3.55
N LEU A 75 16.98 23.75 -3.71
CA LEU A 75 17.06 22.74 -4.77
C LEU A 75 16.74 21.37 -4.21
N ALA A 76 16.18 20.53 -5.07
CA ALA A 76 16.02 19.12 -4.78
C ALA A 76 17.23 18.33 -5.27
N TYR A 77 17.50 17.18 -4.64
CA TYR A 77 18.64 16.34 -4.99
C TYR A 77 18.25 14.85 -5.03
N ALA A 78 18.80 14.11 -5.98
CA ALA A 78 18.92 12.66 -5.93
C ALA A 78 20.27 12.34 -5.28
N ILE A 79 20.25 11.58 -4.19
CA ILE A 79 21.46 11.14 -3.49
C ILE A 79 21.52 9.63 -3.65
N SER A 80 22.54 9.13 -4.33
CA SER A 80 22.76 7.70 -4.50
C SER A 80 23.95 7.22 -3.70
N PHE A 81 23.79 6.10 -3.00
CA PHE A 81 24.82 5.45 -2.21
C PHE A 81 25.13 4.09 -2.82
N ARG A 82 26.40 3.87 -3.19
CA ARG A 82 26.86 2.57 -3.68
C ARG A 82 27.54 1.80 -2.55
N SER A 83 26.84 0.80 -2.00
CA SER A 83 27.27 0.06 -0.81
C SER A 83 27.01 -1.44 -0.92
N LYS A 84 27.61 -2.18 0.02
CA LYS A 84 27.45 -3.62 0.20
C LYS A 84 27.39 -3.94 1.70
N ASN A 85 26.39 -4.72 2.10
CA ASN A 85 26.28 -5.27 3.45
C ASN A 85 26.84 -6.70 3.48
N ILE A 86 27.93 -6.92 4.22
CA ILE A 86 28.58 -8.23 4.32
C ILE A 86 27.95 -9.04 5.46
N SER A 87 27.75 -8.42 6.62
CA SER A 87 27.14 -9.03 7.80
C SER A 87 26.45 -8.00 8.70
N GLY A 88 25.54 -8.48 9.56
CA GLY A 88 24.89 -7.65 10.57
C GLY A 88 23.81 -6.71 9.98
N LEU A 89 23.74 -5.49 10.53
CA LEU A 89 22.82 -4.45 10.08
C LEU A 89 23.41 -3.68 8.89
N PRO A 90 22.58 -3.21 7.94
CA PRO A 90 23.05 -2.34 6.87
C PRO A 90 23.53 -0.98 7.39
N LEU A 91 24.24 -0.21 6.55
CA LEU A 91 24.60 1.17 6.86
C LEU A 91 23.33 2.00 7.06
N ARG A 92 23.33 2.81 8.11
CA ARG A 92 22.32 3.83 8.36
C ARG A 92 22.81 5.17 7.85
N ILE A 93 21.92 5.93 7.22
CA ILE A 93 22.21 7.27 6.72
C ILE A 93 21.31 8.30 7.40
N CYS A 94 21.86 9.49 7.63
CA CYS A 94 21.11 10.69 7.97
C CYS A 94 21.61 11.85 7.10
N VAL A 95 20.72 12.42 6.28
CA VAL A 95 20.98 13.70 5.61
C VAL A 95 20.38 14.79 6.48
N LYS A 96 21.22 15.41 7.30
CA LYS A 96 20.83 16.41 8.28
C LYS A 96 20.84 17.81 7.66
N SER A 97 19.75 18.55 7.77
CA SER A 97 19.73 19.97 7.42
C SER A 97 20.54 20.76 8.45
N LEU A 98 21.49 21.59 7.99
CA LEU A 98 22.23 22.50 8.88
C LEU A 98 21.34 23.63 9.42
N TYR A 99 20.24 23.94 8.72
CA TYR A 99 19.24 24.92 9.12
C TYR A 99 18.28 24.36 10.19
N SER A 100 17.57 23.26 9.89
CA SER A 100 16.57 22.69 10.81
C SER A 100 17.19 21.85 11.94
N ARG A 101 18.44 21.41 11.76
CA ARG A 101 19.15 20.42 12.60
C ARG A 101 18.46 19.05 12.68
N ARG A 102 17.56 18.72 11.77
CA ARG A 102 16.85 17.43 11.68
C ARG A 102 17.37 16.61 10.51
N CYS A 103 17.24 15.28 10.61
CA CYS A 103 17.47 14.39 9.47
C CYS A 103 16.28 14.52 8.51
N GLU A 104 16.53 15.05 7.32
CA GLU A 104 15.54 15.16 6.24
C GLU A 104 15.38 13.83 5.51
N ILE A 105 16.45 13.03 5.49
CA ILE A 105 16.44 11.61 5.16
C ILE A 105 17.06 10.88 6.35
N TYR A 106 16.37 9.87 6.86
CA TYR A 106 16.89 8.95 7.87
C TYR A 106 16.44 7.55 7.51
N ASP A 107 17.37 6.72 7.03
CA ASP A 107 17.02 5.39 6.53
C ASP A 107 18.22 4.43 6.60
N GLU A 108 17.97 3.18 6.28
CA GLU A 108 18.96 2.13 6.13
C GLU A 108 19.19 1.80 4.65
N LEU A 109 20.45 1.57 4.26
CA LEU A 109 20.78 1.12 2.92
C LEU A 109 20.37 -0.34 2.72
N SER A 110 20.30 -0.78 1.47
CA SER A 110 19.86 -2.14 1.16
C SER A 110 20.79 -3.19 1.77
N LYS A 111 20.18 -4.22 2.36
CA LYS A 111 20.88 -5.39 2.90
C LYS A 111 21.28 -6.35 1.77
N ASN A 112 22.25 -5.95 0.94
CA ASN A 112 22.73 -6.73 -0.20
C ASN A 112 24.19 -7.18 -0.02
N LYS A 113 24.46 -8.47 -0.25
CA LYS A 113 25.82 -9.04 -0.25
C LYS A 113 26.63 -8.66 -1.48
N ASP A 114 26.02 -8.14 -2.53
CA ASP A 114 26.69 -7.59 -3.70
C ASP A 114 26.58 -6.06 -3.70
N TRP A 115 27.37 -5.41 -4.57
CA TRP A 115 27.31 -3.95 -4.72
C TRP A 115 25.94 -3.53 -5.22
N ASN A 116 25.24 -2.74 -4.41
CA ASN A 116 23.95 -2.15 -4.74
C ASN A 116 24.04 -0.63 -4.74
N THR A 117 23.15 0.03 -5.49
CA THR A 117 22.98 1.48 -5.44
C THR A 117 21.59 1.83 -4.93
N ASP A 118 21.52 2.41 -3.74
CA ASP A 118 20.29 2.95 -3.17
C ASP A 118 20.17 4.42 -3.52
N ILE A 119 18.99 4.88 -3.97
CA ILE A 119 18.76 6.26 -4.42
C ILE A 119 17.65 6.88 -3.58
N PHE A 120 17.94 8.02 -2.97
CA PHE A 120 17.01 8.80 -2.18
C PHE A 120 16.75 10.16 -2.82
N VAL A 121 15.52 10.64 -2.71
CA VAL A 121 15.13 11.98 -3.19
C VAL A 121 15.03 12.90 -1.99
N LEU A 122 15.88 13.93 -1.96
CA LEU A 122 15.82 15.03 -1.02
C LEU A 122 15.01 16.17 -1.66
N PRO A 123 13.78 16.45 -1.18
CA PRO A 123 12.96 17.53 -1.73
C PRO A 123 13.54 18.92 -1.36
N PRO A 124 13.15 19.98 -2.10
CA PRO A 124 13.56 21.33 -1.75
C PRO A 124 12.86 21.79 -0.48
N MET A 125 13.60 22.43 0.42
CA MET A 125 13.12 23.04 1.64
C MET A 125 13.32 24.54 1.49
N ASN A 126 12.21 25.27 1.30
CA ASN A 126 12.11 26.66 0.81
C ASN A 126 13.11 27.72 1.35
N GLN A 127 13.91 27.42 2.38
CA GLN A 127 14.98 28.26 2.93
C GLN A 127 16.07 27.39 3.59
N GLY A 128 17.34 27.71 3.33
CA GLY A 128 18.48 27.16 4.07
C GLY A 128 19.71 26.94 3.21
N LEU A 129 20.86 26.79 3.86
CA LEU A 129 22.10 26.41 3.20
C LEU A 129 22.77 25.27 3.96
N GLY A 130 23.17 24.27 3.19
CA GLY A 130 24.05 23.19 3.58
C GLY A 130 23.35 22.01 4.24
N TYR A 131 23.96 20.85 4.05
CA TYR A 131 23.57 19.60 4.69
C TYR A 131 24.79 18.96 5.36
N LYS A 132 24.53 18.05 6.29
CA LYS A 132 25.53 17.14 6.85
C LYS A 132 25.08 15.73 6.59
N LEU A 133 25.98 14.92 6.04
CA LEU A 133 25.73 13.52 5.76
C LEU A 133 26.39 12.67 6.83
N ASP A 134 25.58 12.05 7.68
CA ASP A 134 26.03 11.12 8.71
C ASP A 134 25.79 9.69 8.22
N ILE A 135 26.82 8.85 8.25
CA ILE A 135 26.78 7.44 7.85
C ILE A 135 27.18 6.60 9.07
N GLY A 136 26.33 5.68 9.48
CA GLY A 136 26.52 4.85 10.68
C GLY A 136 26.55 3.36 10.37
N ASN A 137 27.56 2.68 10.88
CA ASN A 137 27.64 1.23 10.98
C ASN A 137 27.30 0.83 12.42
N ILE A 138 26.11 0.27 12.61
CA ILE A 138 25.55 -0.03 13.92
C ILE A 138 25.68 -1.54 14.17
N SER A 139 26.40 -1.92 15.21
CA SER A 139 26.38 -3.27 15.77
C SER A 139 25.73 -3.26 17.15
N LEU A 140 24.99 -4.32 17.46
CA LEU A 140 24.33 -4.52 18.75
C LEU A 140 24.87 -5.81 19.39
N SER A 141 25.34 -5.72 20.63
CA SER A 141 25.86 -6.88 21.37
C SER A 141 27.00 -7.59 20.61
N SER A 142 27.10 -8.91 20.74
CA SER A 142 28.18 -9.72 20.15
C SER A 142 28.09 -9.92 18.63
N ILE A 143 27.11 -9.32 17.94
CA ILE A 143 26.91 -9.53 16.50
C ILE A 143 27.72 -8.50 15.71
N SER A 144 28.84 -8.96 15.11
CA SER A 144 29.65 -8.12 14.24
C SER A 144 28.88 -7.65 13.00
N THR A 145 28.94 -6.35 12.73
CA THR A 145 28.34 -5.70 11.57
C THR A 145 29.42 -5.16 10.65
N ILE A 146 29.39 -5.62 9.40
CA ILE A 146 30.40 -5.29 8.39
C ILE A 146 29.70 -4.75 7.14
N ASN A 147 30.06 -3.51 6.77
CA ASN A 147 29.57 -2.85 5.57
C ASN A 147 30.69 -2.18 4.79
N GLU A 148 30.49 -2.05 3.48
CA GLU A 148 31.39 -1.33 2.58
C GLU A 148 30.61 -0.23 1.82
N LEU A 149 31.23 0.94 1.71
CA LEU A 149 30.72 2.08 0.95
C LEU A 149 31.76 2.50 -0.09
N SER A 150 31.37 2.57 -1.36
CA SER A 150 32.29 2.90 -2.46
C SER A 150 32.11 4.29 -3.04
N GLU A 151 30.88 4.78 -3.10
CA GLU A 151 30.58 6.05 -3.77
C GLU A 151 29.31 6.67 -3.20
N ILE A 152 29.31 7.99 -3.08
CA ILE A 152 28.08 8.78 -2.89
C ILE A 152 28.01 9.78 -4.02
N LYS A 153 26.89 9.81 -4.74
CA LYS A 153 26.69 10.72 -5.86
C LYS A 153 25.43 11.54 -5.64
N ILE A 154 25.55 12.85 -5.81
CA ILE A 154 24.48 13.81 -5.57
C ILE A 154 24.20 14.55 -6.87
N VAL A 155 22.98 14.49 -7.36
CA VAL A 155 22.57 15.11 -8.62
C VAL A 155 21.38 16.04 -8.36
N PRO A 156 21.41 17.31 -8.78
CA PRO A 156 20.25 18.18 -8.63
C PRO A 156 19.08 17.68 -9.48
N LEU A 157 17.87 17.73 -8.90
CA LEU A 157 16.64 17.25 -9.53
C LEU A 157 15.71 18.42 -9.91
N PRO A 158 15.09 18.40 -11.10
CA PRO A 158 14.06 19.36 -11.50
C PRO A 158 12.72 19.05 -10.80
N TYR A 159 12.68 19.16 -9.46
CA TYR A 159 11.55 18.66 -8.65
C TYR A 159 10.20 19.25 -9.06
N TYR A 160 10.10 20.57 -9.26
CA TYR A 160 8.84 21.19 -9.66
C TYR A 160 8.36 20.77 -11.06
N TYR A 161 9.28 20.49 -11.98
CA TYR A 161 8.93 19.93 -13.29
C TYR A 161 8.40 18.50 -13.15
N LEU A 162 9.07 17.65 -12.37
CA LEU A 162 8.63 16.27 -12.13
C LEU A 162 7.28 16.23 -11.40
N LYS A 163 7.06 17.14 -10.46
CA LYS A 163 5.77 17.31 -9.75
C LYS A 163 4.63 17.72 -10.70
N GLY A 164 4.94 18.38 -11.81
CA GLY A 164 3.96 18.79 -12.81
C GLY A 164 3.51 17.66 -13.74
N ILE A 165 4.18 16.51 -13.73
CA ILE A 165 3.78 15.35 -14.54
C ILE A 165 2.50 14.77 -13.94
N HIS A 166 1.40 14.87 -14.69
CA HIS A 166 0.13 14.28 -14.34
C HIS A 166 -0.45 13.58 -15.57
N ILE A 167 -1.23 12.54 -15.32
CA ILE A 167 -1.97 11.86 -16.38
C ILE A 167 -3.26 12.65 -16.58
N GLU A 168 -3.31 13.45 -17.64
CA GLU A 168 -4.57 13.93 -18.15
C GLU A 168 -5.33 12.72 -18.69
N LYS A 169 -6.49 12.42 -18.11
CA LYS A 169 -7.38 11.43 -18.71
C LYS A 169 -7.75 11.98 -20.09
N PRO A 170 -7.63 11.19 -21.18
CA PRO A 170 -8.23 11.59 -22.44
C PRO A 170 -9.69 11.93 -22.16
N ASN A 171 -10.25 12.91 -22.87
CA ASN A 171 -11.67 13.27 -22.84
C ASN A 171 -12.51 12.05 -23.22
N PHE A 172 -12.64 11.11 -22.30
CA PHE A 172 -13.60 10.05 -22.35
C PHE A 172 -14.89 10.75 -22.02
N GLU A 173 -15.77 10.87 -23.01
CA GLU A 173 -17.18 11.11 -22.75
C GLU A 173 -17.60 10.03 -21.75
N ARG A 174 -17.59 10.38 -20.46
CA ARG A 174 -18.26 9.58 -19.45
C ARG A 174 -19.70 9.57 -19.91
N LYS A 175 -20.17 8.44 -20.44
CA LYS A 175 -21.53 8.03 -20.12
C LYS A 175 -21.57 8.09 -18.60
N ILE A 176 -22.22 9.12 -18.07
CA ILE A 176 -22.48 9.22 -16.65
C ILE A 176 -23.46 8.08 -16.41
N GLU A 177 -22.93 6.90 -16.09
CA GLU A 177 -23.72 5.89 -15.39
C GLU A 177 -24.21 6.62 -14.14
N GLN A 178 -25.52 6.84 -14.04
CA GLN A 178 -26.11 7.51 -12.90
C GLN A 178 -25.77 6.72 -11.66
N ILE A 179 -24.85 7.25 -10.86
CA ILE A 179 -24.54 6.72 -9.53
C ILE A 179 -25.65 7.22 -8.61
N ILE A 180 -26.69 6.41 -8.44
CA ILE A 180 -27.74 6.68 -7.46
C ILE A 180 -27.17 6.28 -6.10
N PRO A 181 -26.99 7.21 -5.15
CA PRO A 181 -26.60 6.85 -3.80
C PRO A 181 -27.76 6.07 -3.16
N VAL A 182 -27.48 4.82 -2.78
CA VAL A 182 -28.48 3.95 -2.19
C VAL A 182 -28.26 3.87 -0.69
N ASN A 183 -29.32 4.09 0.10
CA ASN A 183 -29.29 3.90 1.54
C ASN A 183 -29.52 2.43 1.86
N PHE A 184 -28.63 1.85 2.67
CA PHE A 184 -28.75 0.47 3.13
C PHE A 184 -29.40 0.45 4.51
N THR A 185 -30.40 -0.40 4.69
CA THR A 185 -30.79 -0.83 6.04
C THR A 185 -29.84 -1.96 6.43
N ASP A 186 -28.96 -1.70 7.40
CA ASP A 186 -27.86 -2.59 7.77
C ASP A 186 -28.18 -3.40 9.03
N PHE A 187 -28.21 -4.72 8.91
CA PHE A 187 -28.32 -5.68 9.99
C PHE A 187 -27.03 -6.49 10.14
N GLY A 188 -25.88 -5.86 9.91
CA GLY A 188 -24.55 -6.46 10.02
C GLY A 188 -24.21 -7.31 8.79
N PHE A 189 -24.64 -8.58 8.81
CA PHE A 189 -24.40 -9.55 7.73
C PHE A 189 -25.52 -9.62 6.69
N VAL A 190 -26.60 -8.86 6.88
CA VAL A 190 -27.67 -8.64 5.91
C VAL A 190 -27.80 -7.14 5.65
N LYS A 191 -27.84 -6.76 4.38
CA LYS A 191 -28.14 -5.39 3.94
C LYS A 191 -29.37 -5.42 3.05
N ILE A 192 -30.33 -4.55 3.35
CA ILE A 192 -31.58 -4.44 2.60
C ILE A 192 -31.61 -3.09 1.90
N ILE A 193 -32.01 -3.13 0.64
CA ILE A 193 -32.09 -1.97 -0.23
C ILE A 193 -33.47 -1.95 -0.86
N ASN A 194 -34.13 -0.80 -0.82
CA ASN A 194 -35.33 -0.54 -1.62
C ASN A 194 -34.93 0.33 -2.80
N LEU A 195 -35.07 -0.21 -4.00
CA LEU A 195 -34.77 0.47 -5.25
C LEU A 195 -36.04 1.08 -5.83
N PRO A 196 -36.03 2.37 -6.22
CA PRO A 196 -37.13 2.94 -6.99
C PRO A 196 -37.26 2.22 -8.34
N PHE A 197 -38.48 2.14 -8.87
CA PHE A 197 -38.78 1.41 -10.11
C PHE A 197 -38.10 2.00 -11.37
N ASP A 198 -37.65 3.26 -11.32
CA ASP A 198 -37.08 4.01 -12.45
C ASP A 198 -35.54 3.93 -12.51
N ILE A 199 -34.99 2.72 -12.39
CA ILE A 199 -33.54 2.49 -12.54
C ILE A 199 -33.31 1.86 -13.91
N SER A 200 -32.37 2.45 -14.67
CA SER A 200 -31.98 1.97 -15.99
C SER A 200 -31.71 0.46 -16.06
N ASP A 201 -32.01 -0.14 -17.22
CA ASP A 201 -31.84 -1.57 -17.54
C ASP A 201 -30.44 -2.16 -17.28
N GLN A 202 -29.42 -1.32 -17.07
CA GLN A 202 -28.06 -1.74 -16.77
C GLN A 202 -27.48 -0.89 -15.63
N SER A 203 -27.80 -1.25 -14.40
CA SER A 203 -27.23 -0.61 -13.22
C SER A 203 -26.37 -1.59 -12.42
N THR A 204 -25.40 -1.06 -11.67
CA THR A 204 -24.59 -1.85 -10.75
C THR A 204 -24.76 -1.29 -9.35
N ILE A 205 -25.35 -2.10 -8.47
CA ILE A 205 -25.46 -1.78 -7.05
C ILE A 205 -24.06 -1.92 -6.46
N THR A 206 -23.50 -0.84 -5.94
CA THR A 206 -22.14 -0.85 -5.38
C THR A 206 -22.19 -0.85 -3.86
N LEU A 207 -21.48 -1.77 -3.25
CA LEU A 207 -21.24 -1.83 -1.81
C LEU A 207 -19.79 -1.42 -1.56
N ASN A 208 -19.62 -0.26 -0.90
CA ASN A 208 -18.33 0.38 -0.59
C ASN A 208 -17.55 -0.35 0.54
N GLN A 209 -17.40 -1.66 0.40
CA GLN A 209 -16.61 -2.53 1.25
C GLN A 209 -15.61 -3.28 0.38
N ALA A 210 -14.48 -3.70 0.97
CA ALA A 210 -13.45 -4.45 0.25
C ALA A 210 -14.06 -5.68 -0.43
N PHE A 211 -13.71 -5.89 -1.70
CA PHE A 211 -14.23 -6.97 -2.53
C PHE A 211 -13.99 -8.34 -1.89
N GLU A 212 -15.05 -9.11 -1.72
CA GLU A 212 -15.02 -10.45 -1.13
C GLU A 212 -16.08 -11.33 -1.82
N LYS A 213 -15.74 -12.58 -2.16
CA LYS A 213 -16.55 -13.47 -3.01
C LYS A 213 -17.77 -14.09 -2.31
N GLY A 214 -17.79 -14.08 -0.99
CA GLY A 214 -18.85 -14.59 -0.13
C GLY A 214 -20.03 -13.63 0.04
N TRP A 215 -19.96 -12.42 -0.53
CA TRP A 215 -21.13 -11.57 -0.68
C TRP A 215 -22.06 -12.09 -1.77
N ILE A 216 -23.34 -12.24 -1.44
CA ILE A 216 -24.38 -12.69 -2.38
C ILE A 216 -25.53 -11.70 -2.32
N ALA A 217 -26.02 -11.26 -3.48
CA ALA A 217 -27.19 -10.40 -3.57
C ALA A 217 -28.34 -11.12 -4.28
N PHE A 218 -29.56 -10.89 -3.82
CA PHE A 218 -30.78 -11.43 -4.41
C PHE A 218 -31.81 -10.33 -4.59
N ALA A 219 -32.55 -10.42 -5.69
CA ALA A 219 -33.72 -9.60 -5.98
C ALA A 219 -34.80 -10.52 -6.57
N ASP A 220 -36.03 -10.45 -6.06
CA ASP A 220 -37.16 -11.30 -6.50
C ASP A 220 -36.81 -12.80 -6.64
N GLY A 221 -36.03 -13.31 -5.69
CA GLY A 221 -35.61 -14.73 -5.66
C GLY A 221 -34.50 -15.12 -6.65
N LYS A 222 -33.97 -14.18 -7.44
CA LYS A 222 -32.84 -14.39 -8.36
C LYS A 222 -31.54 -13.86 -7.78
N ILE A 223 -30.45 -14.61 -7.93
CA ILE A 223 -29.10 -14.18 -7.54
C ILE A 223 -28.57 -13.19 -8.58
N LEU A 224 -28.05 -12.06 -8.12
CA LEU A 224 -27.43 -11.04 -8.98
C LEU A 224 -25.96 -11.40 -9.27
N GLU A 225 -25.48 -10.99 -10.45
CA GLU A 225 -24.08 -11.21 -10.83
C GLU A 225 -23.16 -10.31 -9.99
N HIS A 226 -22.27 -10.92 -9.21
CA HIS A 226 -21.27 -10.23 -8.40
C HIS A 226 -20.05 -9.83 -9.24
N VAL A 227 -19.66 -8.55 -9.15
CA VAL A 227 -18.59 -7.95 -9.92
C VAL A 227 -17.68 -7.08 -9.07
N LYS A 228 -16.44 -6.89 -9.53
CA LYS A 228 -15.46 -6.03 -8.85
C LYS A 228 -15.54 -4.61 -9.40
N VAL A 229 -15.90 -3.65 -8.55
CA VAL A 229 -16.04 -2.23 -8.93
C VAL A 229 -14.78 -1.45 -8.53
N ASN A 230 -14.24 -0.66 -9.47
CA ASN A 230 -13.06 0.19 -9.26
C ASN A 230 -11.84 -0.55 -8.65
N ASN A 231 -11.67 -1.84 -8.94
CA ASN A 231 -10.62 -2.70 -8.40
C ASN A 231 -10.61 -2.91 -6.87
N TRP A 232 -11.63 -2.48 -6.14
CA TRP A 232 -11.64 -2.64 -4.68
C TRP A 232 -13.02 -2.93 -4.06
N ALA A 233 -14.13 -2.54 -4.68
CA ALA A 233 -15.46 -2.63 -4.11
C ALA A 233 -16.27 -3.83 -4.63
N ASN A 234 -17.29 -4.23 -3.86
CA ASN A 234 -18.29 -5.20 -4.28
C ASN A 234 -19.35 -4.52 -5.16
N GLY A 235 -19.73 -5.14 -6.27
CA GLY A 235 -20.81 -4.69 -7.14
C GLY A 235 -21.75 -5.82 -7.49
N PHE A 236 -23.01 -5.51 -7.74
CA PHE A 236 -24.02 -6.47 -8.18
C PHE A 236 -24.75 -5.90 -9.39
N LYS A 237 -24.61 -6.56 -10.54
CA LYS A 237 -25.30 -6.12 -11.76
C LYS A 237 -26.78 -6.40 -11.65
N PHE A 238 -27.55 -5.40 -12.00
CA PHE A 238 -29.00 -5.42 -12.02
C PHE A 238 -29.48 -5.18 -13.45
N ASN A 239 -30.35 -6.07 -13.93
CA ASN A 239 -31.01 -5.95 -15.23
C ASN A 239 -32.52 -6.11 -15.02
N GLN A 240 -33.25 -5.02 -15.21
CA GLN A 240 -34.70 -4.96 -14.99
C GLN A 240 -35.45 -5.89 -15.95
N ALA A 241 -35.04 -5.96 -17.22
CA ALA A 241 -35.65 -6.82 -18.24
C ALA A 241 -35.57 -8.31 -17.88
N SER A 242 -34.52 -8.73 -17.16
CA SER A 242 -34.36 -10.12 -16.72
C SER A 242 -35.19 -10.47 -15.47
N GLN A 243 -35.77 -9.48 -14.79
CA GLN A 243 -36.60 -9.69 -13.59
C GLN A 243 -38.10 -9.64 -13.89
N SER A 244 -38.52 -8.90 -14.91
CA SER A 244 -39.92 -8.82 -15.35
C SER A 244 -40.49 -10.14 -15.89
N GLU A 245 -39.64 -11.07 -16.36
CA GLU A 245 -40.09 -12.41 -16.80
C GLU A 245 -40.56 -13.34 -15.66
N SER A 246 -40.37 -12.94 -14.40
CA SER A 246 -40.78 -13.73 -13.22
C SER A 246 -42.09 -13.27 -12.58
N VAL A 247 -42.70 -12.18 -13.06
CA VAL A 247 -43.96 -11.64 -12.52
C VAL A 247 -45.14 -12.17 -13.33
N GLU A 248 -45.38 -13.48 -13.29
CA GLU A 248 -46.62 -14.09 -13.83
C GLU A 248 -47.57 -14.58 -12.74
N SER A 249 -47.41 -14.14 -11.48
CA SER A 249 -48.39 -14.39 -10.43
C SER A 249 -48.26 -13.38 -9.29
N GLY A 250 -49.09 -12.33 -9.30
CA GLY A 250 -49.19 -11.43 -8.15
C GLY A 250 -49.93 -10.12 -8.41
N LYS A 251 -51.27 -10.17 -8.41
CA LYS A 251 -52.22 -9.06 -8.16
C LYS A 251 -51.72 -7.64 -8.50
N THR A 252 -52.06 -7.17 -9.70
CA THR A 252 -52.40 -5.76 -9.90
C THR A 252 -53.66 -5.48 -9.08
N ARG A 253 -53.49 -4.83 -7.92
CA ARG A 253 -54.62 -4.29 -7.17
C ARG A 253 -54.97 -2.96 -7.81
N THR A 254 -55.92 -3.00 -8.74
CA THR A 254 -56.50 -1.80 -9.36
C THR A 254 -57.47 -1.18 -8.36
N ASP A 255 -57.00 -0.26 -7.53
CA ASP A 255 -57.91 0.63 -6.81
C ASP A 255 -58.52 1.63 -7.83
N SER A 256 -59.79 1.97 -7.63
CA SER A 256 -60.66 2.72 -8.56
C SER A 256 -60.29 4.20 -8.77
N THR A 257 -59.04 4.58 -8.46
CA THR A 257 -58.49 5.94 -8.59
C THR A 257 -57.47 6.10 -9.71
N GLY A 258 -57.10 5.02 -10.42
CA GLY A 258 -56.19 5.12 -11.58
C GLY A 258 -54.73 5.45 -11.22
N LEU A 259 -54.33 5.30 -9.95
CA LEU A 259 -52.93 5.31 -9.54
C LEU A 259 -52.36 3.89 -9.56
N THR A 260 -51.37 3.66 -10.39
CA THR A 260 -50.53 2.45 -10.35
C THR A 260 -49.59 2.56 -9.15
N ASP A 261 -49.81 1.75 -8.11
CA ASP A 261 -48.84 1.56 -7.03
C ASP A 261 -47.58 0.92 -7.62
N SER A 262 -46.53 1.73 -7.80
CA SER A 262 -45.20 1.26 -8.17
C SER A 262 -44.63 0.50 -6.97
N THR A 263 -44.61 -0.82 -7.03
CA THR A 263 -43.98 -1.62 -5.98
C THR A 263 -42.46 -1.44 -6.05
N ASP A 264 -41.88 -0.81 -5.03
CA ASP A 264 -40.43 -0.71 -4.86
C ASP A 264 -39.80 -2.11 -4.87
N LEU A 265 -38.68 -2.27 -5.60
CA LEU A 265 -37.96 -3.53 -5.64
C LEU A 265 -37.06 -3.64 -4.40
N THR A 266 -37.17 -4.74 -3.66
CA THR A 266 -36.30 -4.99 -2.50
C THR A 266 -35.14 -5.92 -2.87
N VAL A 267 -33.90 -5.44 -2.70
CA VAL A 267 -32.68 -6.22 -2.86
C VAL A 267 -32.11 -6.59 -1.50
N TYR A 268 -31.80 -7.86 -1.32
CA TYR A 268 -31.16 -8.40 -0.12
C TYR A 268 -29.72 -8.78 -0.44
N ILE A 269 -28.77 -8.29 0.34
CA ILE A 269 -27.35 -8.62 0.22
C ILE A 269 -26.91 -9.31 1.51
N ILE A 270 -26.36 -10.51 1.41
CA ILE A 270 -25.91 -11.29 2.56
C ILE A 270 -24.43 -11.65 2.46
N PHE A 271 -23.79 -11.80 3.62
CA PHE A 271 -22.44 -12.34 3.72
C PHE A 271 -22.49 -13.82 4.11
N TRP A 272 -22.41 -14.70 3.11
CA TRP A 272 -22.54 -16.15 3.29
C TRP A 272 -21.55 -16.77 4.29
N PRO A 273 -20.25 -16.38 4.34
CA PRO A 273 -19.30 -16.95 5.28
C PRO A 273 -19.71 -16.83 6.75
N GLN A 274 -20.41 -15.76 7.13
CA GLN A 274 -20.85 -15.55 8.52
C GLN A 274 -21.86 -16.61 8.97
N TYR A 275 -22.75 -17.04 8.07
CA TYR A 275 -23.72 -18.09 8.37
C TYR A 275 -23.06 -19.45 8.58
N LEU A 276 -22.01 -19.74 7.79
CA LEU A 276 -21.21 -20.95 7.96
C LEU A 276 -20.44 -20.95 9.30
N GLU A 277 -19.96 -19.78 9.74
CA GLU A 277 -19.33 -19.63 11.04
C GLU A 277 -20.30 -19.94 12.19
N PHE A 278 -21.50 -19.36 12.17
CA PHE A 278 -22.51 -19.63 13.19
C PHE A 278 -22.96 -21.10 13.20
N LEU A 279 -23.07 -21.73 12.03
CA LEU A 279 -23.33 -23.17 11.92
C LEU A 279 -22.21 -23.98 12.59
N GLY A 280 -20.95 -23.60 12.34
CA GLY A 280 -19.78 -24.21 12.96
C GLY A 280 -19.78 -24.09 14.48
N PHE A 281 -20.10 -22.92 15.02
CA PHE A 281 -20.26 -22.73 16.48
C PHE A 281 -21.42 -23.55 17.05
N GLY A 282 -22.52 -23.69 16.31
CA GLY A 282 -23.62 -24.57 16.69
C GLY A 282 -23.18 -26.03 16.83
N PHE A 283 -22.43 -26.55 15.85
CA PHE A 283 -21.87 -27.90 15.94
C PHE A 283 -20.89 -28.04 17.10
N LEU A 284 -20.03 -27.06 17.32
CA LEU A 284 -19.09 -27.09 18.46
C LEU A 284 -19.84 -27.14 19.80
N ALA A 285 -20.87 -26.31 20.00
CA ALA A 285 -21.67 -26.34 21.20
C ALA A 285 -22.38 -27.70 21.40
N LEU A 286 -22.96 -28.27 20.33
CA LEU A 286 -23.59 -29.58 20.37
C LEU A 286 -22.58 -30.69 20.74
N THR A 287 -21.36 -30.64 20.21
CA THR A 287 -20.32 -31.63 20.56
C THR A 287 -19.91 -31.53 22.03
N LEU A 288 -19.78 -30.32 22.58
CA LEU A 288 -19.49 -30.13 24.00
C LEU A 288 -20.63 -30.66 24.89
N ILE A 289 -21.88 -30.37 24.54
CA ILE A 289 -23.05 -30.88 25.26
C ILE A 289 -23.08 -32.41 25.21
N PHE A 290 -22.82 -33.00 24.04
CA PHE A 290 -22.77 -34.45 23.87
C PHE A 290 -21.68 -35.07 24.75
N ILE A 291 -20.46 -34.52 24.77
CA ILE A 291 -19.37 -35.01 25.63
C ILE A 291 -19.74 -34.90 27.12
N LEU A 292 -20.36 -33.80 27.55
CA LEU A 292 -20.74 -33.60 28.95
C LEU A 292 -21.88 -34.54 29.41
N LEU A 293 -22.83 -34.85 28.52
CA LEU A 293 -23.94 -35.76 28.81
C LEU A 293 -23.59 -37.23 28.62
N TYR A 294 -22.59 -37.54 27.79
CA TYR A 294 -22.12 -38.90 27.55
C TYR A 294 -21.29 -39.40 28.73
N ARG A 295 -21.95 -40.01 29.72
CA ARG A 295 -21.27 -40.78 30.76
C ARG A 295 -21.06 -42.21 30.25
N PRO A 296 -19.82 -42.67 29.99
CA PRO A 296 -19.58 -44.07 29.67
C PRO A 296 -20.00 -44.92 30.88
N LYS A 297 -20.84 -45.94 30.65
CA LYS A 297 -21.05 -46.99 31.64
C LYS A 297 -19.74 -47.75 31.78
N ILE A 298 -19.00 -47.47 32.86
CA ILE A 298 -17.89 -48.33 33.26
C ILE A 298 -18.53 -49.62 33.78
N ASN A 299 -18.57 -50.67 32.96
CA ASN A 299 -18.76 -52.01 33.47
C ASN A 299 -17.49 -52.37 34.25
N VAL A 300 -17.55 -52.22 35.57
CA VAL A 300 -16.58 -52.83 36.46
C VAL A 300 -16.98 -54.30 36.53
N ASP A 301 -16.39 -55.13 35.67
CA ASP A 301 -16.40 -56.57 35.87
C ASP A 301 -15.55 -56.85 37.11
N GLU A 302 -16.24 -56.99 38.24
CA GLU A 302 -15.71 -57.44 39.52
C GLU A 302 -15.29 -58.91 39.36
N LYS A 303 -14.03 -59.14 38.95
CA LYS A 303 -13.37 -60.43 39.06
C LYS A 303 -12.33 -60.39 40.16
N ASN A 304 -12.55 -61.27 41.14
CA ASN A 304 -11.63 -61.84 42.13
C ASN A 304 -11.69 -61.22 43.54
N ASN A 305 -12.59 -61.72 44.40
CA ASN A 305 -12.34 -62.90 45.25
C ASN A 305 -13.63 -63.39 45.91
#